data_AF-A0A1V6IJL8-F1
#
_entry.id   AF-A0A1V6IJL8-F1
#
_cell.length_a   1.000
_cell.length_b   1.000
_cell.length_c   1.000
_cell.angle_alpha   90.00
_cell.angle_beta   90.00
_cell.angle_gamma   90.00
#
_symmetry.space_group_name_H-M   'P 1'
#
loop_
_entity.id
_entity.type
_entity.pdbx_description
1 polymer ?
#
loop_
_entity_poly.entity_id
_entity_poly.type
_entity_poly.pdbx_seq_one_letter_code
_entity_poly.pdbx_strand_id
1 'polypeptide(L)'
;MNLSKLKPYRNMLFLALAAGVGAFMPVIGIIVTVVMYAKRDENSLNFTKEERFLLNALLIILIIYLTLNVLYTLKYPEVKPDTSSETSL
;
A
#
# COMPACT_ATOMS: atom_id res chain seq x y z
N MET A 1 -1.59 23.95 17.38
CA MET A 1 -1.48 23.79 15.92
C MET A 1 -2.89 23.78 15.34
N ASN A 2 -3.24 24.73 14.48
CA ASN A 2 -4.62 24.95 14.04
C ASN A 2 -4.99 23.93 12.94
N LEU A 3 -5.76 22.88 13.28
CA LEU A 3 -6.13 21.79 12.36
C LEU A 3 -6.91 22.26 11.11
N SER A 4 -7.49 23.46 11.15
CA SER A 4 -8.17 24.08 10.01
C SER A 4 -7.25 24.30 8.79
N LYS A 5 -5.93 24.46 9.01
CA LYS A 5 -4.93 24.61 7.93
C LYS A 5 -4.53 23.29 7.24
N LEU A 6 -4.87 22.13 7.83
CA LEU A 6 -4.56 20.80 7.28
C LEU A 6 -5.67 20.25 6.37
N LYS A 7 -6.86 20.86 6.42
CA LYS A 7 -8.00 20.53 5.56
C LYS A 7 -7.64 20.41 4.05
N PRO A 8 -6.83 21.31 3.46
CA PRO A 8 -6.43 21.18 2.05
C PRO A 8 -5.45 20.03 1.78
N TYR A 9 -4.69 19.55 2.77
CA TYR A 9 -3.69 18.48 2.60
C TYR A 9 -4.20 17.10 3.01
N ARG A 10 -5.48 16.99 3.39
CA ARG A 10 -6.06 15.76 3.91
C ARG A 10 -5.90 14.59 2.93
N ASN A 11 -6.16 14.82 1.64
CA ASN A 11 -6.07 13.80 0.60
C ASN A 11 -4.62 13.36 0.36
N MET A 12 -3.71 14.33 0.28
CA MET A 12 -2.26 14.10 0.21
C MET A 12 -1.75 13.29 1.41
N LEU A 13 -2.28 13.54 2.61
CA LEU A 13 -1.94 12.79 3.82
C LEU A 13 -2.39 11.33 3.72
N PHE A 14 -3.60 11.08 3.20
CA PHE A 14 -4.07 9.72 2.94
C PHE A 14 -3.24 9.02 1.86
N LEU A 15 -2.82 9.73 0.81
CA LEU A 15 -1.93 9.21 -0.24
C LEU A 15 -0.57 8.80 0.36
N ALA A 16 0.02 9.67 1.18
CA ALA A 16 1.28 9.37 1.86
C ALA A 16 1.14 8.19 2.83
N LEU A 17 0.02 8.11 3.56
CA LEU A 17 -0.27 6.99 4.44
C LEU A 17 -0.39 5.68 3.65
N ALA A 18 -1.14 5.68 2.54
CA ALA A 18 -1.32 4.52 1.68
C ALA A 18 0.02 4.04 1.09
N ALA A 19 0.86 4.98 0.65
CA ALA A 19 2.22 4.69 0.17
C ALA A 19 3.11 4.12 1.29
N GLY A 20 3.11 4.75 2.46
CA GLY A 20 3.90 4.31 3.61
C GLY A 20 3.51 2.91 4.08
N VAL A 21 2.22 2.65 4.27
CA VAL A 21 1.73 1.32 4.66
C VAL A 21 1.99 0.29 3.56
N GLY A 22 1.77 0.66 2.30
CA GLY A 22 1.99 -0.22 1.14
C GLY A 22 3.44 -0.63 0.93
N ALA A 23 4.41 0.18 1.35
CA ALA A 23 5.82 -0.17 1.28
C ALA A 23 6.20 -1.33 2.20
N PHE A 24 5.52 -1.47 3.35
CA PHE A 24 5.76 -2.58 4.30
C PHE A 24 4.79 -3.74 4.11
N MET A 25 3.54 -3.43 3.76
CA MET A 25 2.45 -4.38 3.60
C MET A 25 1.68 -4.06 2.31
N PRO A 26 2.14 -4.54 1.15
CA PRO A 26 1.61 -4.13 -0.15
C PRO A 26 0.12 -4.42 -0.33
N VAL A 27 -0.36 -5.54 0.22
CA VAL A 27 -1.80 -5.88 0.19
C VAL A 27 -2.63 -4.82 0.90
N ILE A 28 -2.20 -4.37 2.08
CA ILE A 28 -2.91 -3.32 2.84
C ILE A 28 -2.83 -1.98 2.09
N GLY A 29 -1.66 -1.64 1.53
CA GLY A 29 -1.52 -0.46 0.68
C GLY A 29 -2.52 -0.44 -0.48
N ILE A 30 -2.71 -1.57 -1.16
CA ILE A 30 -3.68 -1.70 -2.27
C ILE A 30 -5.10 -1.48 -1.74
N ILE A 31 -5.49 -2.13 -0.64
CA ILE A 31 -6.82 -1.99 -0.05
C ILE A 31 -7.11 -0.52 0.27
N VAL A 32 -6.20 0.18 0.95
CA VAL A 32 -6.36 1.60 1.29
C VAL A 32 -6.51 2.44 0.02
N THR A 33 -5.68 2.19 -0.99
CA THR A 33 -5.71 2.91 -2.27
C THR A 33 -7.04 2.69 -3.02
N VAL A 34 -7.58 1.47 -3.01
CA VAL A 34 -8.90 1.14 -3.60
C VAL A 34 -10.03 1.83 -2.83
N VAL A 35 -9.98 1.84 -1.50
CA VAL A 35 -10.97 2.54 -0.66
C VAL A 35 -10.97 4.04 -0.98
N MET A 36 -9.79 4.66 -1.12
CA MET A 36 -9.67 6.05 -1.53
C MET A 36 -10.26 6.30 -2.92
N TYR A 37 -10.13 5.32 -3.83
CA TYR A 37 -10.72 5.35 -5.15
C TYR A 37 -12.25 5.31 -5.13
N ALA A 38 -12.85 4.42 -4.32
CA ALA A 38 -14.31 4.39 -4.14
C ALA A 38 -14.82 5.67 -3.48
N LYS A 39 -14.12 6.14 -2.44
CA LYS A 39 -14.46 7.36 -1.68
C LYS A 39 -14.33 8.65 -2.49
N ARG A 40 -13.55 8.63 -3.57
CA ARG A 40 -13.45 9.73 -4.55
C ARG A 40 -14.76 9.92 -5.31
N ASP A 41 -15.40 8.83 -5.75
CA ASP A 41 -16.63 8.89 -6.56
C ASP A 41 -17.86 9.17 -5.70
N GLU A 42 -17.84 8.79 -4.42
CA GLU A 42 -18.88 9.10 -3.42
C GLU A 42 -18.88 10.57 -2.92
N ASN A 43 -18.14 11.49 -3.57
CA ASN A 43 -17.99 12.90 -3.17
C ASN A 43 -17.38 13.15 -1.77
N SER A 44 -16.87 12.13 -1.08
CA SER A 44 -16.30 12.27 0.27
C SER A 44 -14.85 12.79 0.29
N LEU A 45 -14.08 12.49 -0.77
CA LEU A 45 -12.71 12.94 -1.00
C LEU A 45 -12.62 13.75 -2.30
N ASN A 46 -12.57 15.08 -2.18
CA ASN A 46 -12.39 15.99 -3.31
C ASN A 46 -10.92 16.02 -3.77
N PHE A 47 -10.48 15.01 -4.50
CA PHE A 47 -9.12 14.95 -5.05
C PHE A 47 -8.91 15.94 -6.20
N THR A 48 -7.78 16.67 -6.19
CA THR A 48 -7.34 17.49 -7.34
C THR A 48 -6.91 16.60 -8.50
N LYS A 49 -6.65 17.20 -9.68
CA LYS A 49 -6.17 16.44 -10.85
C LYS A 49 -4.82 15.77 -10.57
N GLU A 50 -3.94 16.47 -9.87
CA GLU A 50 -2.61 16.00 -9.49
C GLU A 50 -2.71 14.84 -8.48
N GLU A 51 -3.56 14.96 -7.46
CA GLU A 51 -3.74 13.90 -6.48
C GLU A 51 -4.38 12.64 -7.09
N ARG A 52 -5.27 12.80 -8.08
CA ARG A 52 -5.82 11.67 -8.85
C ARG A 52 -4.73 10.97 -9.66
N PHE A 53 -3.84 11.74 -10.28
CA PHE A 53 -2.68 11.17 -10.97
C PHE A 53 -1.79 10.38 -10.00
N LEU A 54 -1.49 10.95 -8.83
CA LEU A 54 -0.70 10.29 -7.79
C LEU A 54 -1.39 9.02 -7.26
N LEU A 55 -2.71 9.04 -7.07
CA LEU A 55 -3.48 7.87 -6.65
C LEU A 55 -3.38 6.73 -7.65
N ASN A 56 -3.45 7.05 -8.95
CA ASN A 56 -3.31 6.08 -10.04
C ASN A 56 -1.91 5.50 -10.08
N ALA A 57 -0.90 6.38 -10.02
CA ALA A 57 0.49 5.98 -10.00
C ALA A 57 0.78 5.07 -8.81
N LEU A 58 0.28 5.42 -7.62
CA LEU A 58 0.43 4.61 -6.41
C LEU A 58 -0.18 3.22 -6.57
N LEU A 59 -1.42 3.14 -7.08
CA LEU A 59 -2.09 1.85 -7.30
C LEU A 59 -1.28 0.95 -8.24
N ILE A 60 -0.79 1.51 -9.36
CA ILE A 60 0.02 0.77 -10.34
C ILE A 60 1.32 0.27 -9.69
N ILE A 61 2.04 1.13 -8.97
CA ILE A 61 3.29 0.77 -8.30
C ILE A 61 3.06 -0.36 -7.29
N LEU A 62 1.99 -0.29 -6.50
CA LEU A 62 1.66 -1.32 -5.52
C LEU A 62 1.31 -2.67 -6.17
N ILE A 63 0.59 -2.65 -7.29
CA ILE A 63 0.27 -3.87 -8.06
C ILE A 63 1.55 -4.49 -8.64
N ILE A 64 2.44 -3.68 -9.22
CA ILE A 64 3.73 -4.15 -9.75
C ILE A 64 4.55 -4.75 -8.62
N TYR A 65 4.67 -4.06 -7.49
CA TYR A 65 5.42 -4.54 -6.34
C TYR A 65 4.86 -5.86 -5.81
N LEU A 66 3.54 -5.98 -5.65
CA LEU A 66 2.91 -7.23 -5.22
C LEU A 66 3.18 -8.36 -6.22
N THR A 67 3.08 -8.08 -7.52
CA THR A 67 3.33 -9.07 -8.58
C THR A 67 4.77 -9.58 -8.53
N LEU A 68 5.74 -8.67 -8.39
CA LEU A 68 7.15 -9.02 -8.25
C LEU A 68 7.41 -9.82 -6.97
N ASN A 69 6.78 -9.44 -5.86
CA ASN A 69 6.92 -10.15 -4.60
C ASN A 69 6.40 -11.60 -4.71
N VAL A 70 5.20 -11.78 -5.28
CA VAL A 70 4.63 -13.11 -5.53
C VAL A 70 5.52 -13.93 -6.46
N LEU A 71 5.98 -13.33 -7.57
CA LEU A 71 6.87 -14.01 -8.52
C LEU A 71 8.19 -14.43 -7.86
N TYR A 72 8.74 -13.57 -7.00
CA TYR A 72 9.95 -13.86 -6.24
C TYR A 72 9.74 -15.03 -5.28
N THR A 73 8.66 -15.02 -4.49
CA THR A 73 8.32 -16.11 -3.56
C THR A 73 8.09 -17.44 -4.27
N LEU A 74 7.45 -17.43 -5.44
CA LEU A 74 7.25 -18.64 -6.25
C LEU A 74 8.57 -19.19 -6.80
N LYS A 75 9.48 -18.30 -7.21
CA LYS A 75 10.79 -18.68 -7.76
C LYS A 75 11.78 -19.11 -6.67
N TYR A 76 11.70 -18.50 -5.50
CA TYR A 76 12.57 -18.71 -4.35
C TYR A 76 11.71 -18.99 -3.11
N PRO A 77 11.11 -20.19 -3.00
CA PRO A 77 10.36 -20.55 -1.81
C PRO A 77 11.29 -20.56 -0.60
N GLU A 78 10.84 -19.98 0.51
CA GLU A 78 11.59 -20.06 1.77
C GLU A 78 11.74 -21.53 2.18
N VAL A 79 12.97 -22.03 2.12
CA VAL A 79 13.33 -23.32 2.69
C VAL A 79 13.36 -23.10 4.20
N LYS A 80 12.30 -23.53 4.90
CA LYS A 80 12.31 -23.57 6.36
C LYS A 80 13.46 -24.48 6.80
N PRO A 81 14.36 -24.04 7.70
CA PRO A 81 15.38 -24.94 8.21
C PRO A 81 14.69 -26.11 8.91
N ASP A 82 15.06 -27.33 8.51
CA ASP A 82 14.57 -28.55 9.15
C ASP A 82 14.87 -28.46 10.65
N THR A 83 13.83 -28.45 11.47
CA THR A 83 13.92 -28.43 12.93
C THR A 83 14.28 -29.82 13.49
N SER A 84 14.95 -30.67 12.71
CA SER A 84 15.16 -32.09 12.99
C SER A 84 16.52 -32.41 13.65
N SER A 85 17.40 -31.43 13.86
CA SER A 85 18.75 -31.65 14.38
C SER A 85 18.96 -31.24 15.84
N GLU A 86 17.90 -31.12 16.64
CA GLU A 86 17.98 -31.04 18.11
C GLU A 86 17.32 -32.27 18.77
N THR A 87 17.63 -33.47 18.31
CA THR A 87 17.40 -34.69 19.10
C THR A 87 18.51 -35.71 18.85
N SER A 88 19.70 -35.41 19.35
CA SER A 88 20.71 -36.43 19.63
C SER A 88 21.21 -36.19 21.06
N LEU A 89 20.54 -36.88 21.99
CA LEU A 89 20.95 -37.12 23.37
C LEU A 89 22.33 -37.81 23.43
#